data_AF-J2ZTN1-F1
#
_entry.id   AF-J2ZTN1-F1
#
_cell.length_a   1.000
_cell.length_b   1.000
_cell.length_c   1.000
_cell.angle_alpha   90.00
_cell.angle_beta   90.00
_cell.angle_gamma   90.00
#
_symmetry.space_group_name_H-M   'P 1'
#
loop_
_entity.id
_entity.type
_entity.pdbx_description
1 polymer ?
#
loop_
_entity_poly.entity_id
_entity_poly.type
_entity_poly.pdbx_seq_one_letter_code
_entity_poly.pdbx_strand_id
1 'polypeptide(L)'
;MRRFAAERVVFYWEEAIPCDHPIPYLEYHPFPADKMIALRPRVPHWWGAAAREKALAELLAMLIATSVRTTPVLWFYTPMMFGIARQVKAQTIVYDAWTNCRPFASPTPCCSNAKPN
;
A
#
# COMPACT_ATOMS: atom_id res chain seq x y z
N MET A 1 8.27 -10.30 1.61
CA MET A 1 7.38 -10.16 2.79
C MET A 1 7.49 -11.25 3.86
N ARG A 2 7.67 -12.54 3.52
CA ARG A 2 7.73 -13.66 4.50
C ARG A 2 8.70 -13.47 5.68
N ARG A 3 9.88 -12.87 5.45
CA ARG A 3 10.86 -12.58 6.51
C ARG A 3 10.33 -11.61 7.58
N PHE A 4 9.53 -10.61 7.20
CA PHE A 4 8.93 -9.66 8.13
C PHE A 4 7.72 -10.25 8.87
N ALA A 5 6.95 -11.09 8.18
CA ALA A 5 5.82 -11.80 8.76
C ALA A 5 6.24 -12.81 9.85
N ALA A 6 7.52 -13.21 9.89
CA ALA A 6 8.04 -14.07 10.94
C ALA A 6 8.00 -13.42 12.33
N GLU A 7 8.25 -12.11 12.41
CA GLU A 7 8.38 -11.35 13.67
C GLU A 7 7.23 -10.38 13.94
N ARG A 8 6.51 -9.95 12.91
CA ARG A 8 5.46 -8.92 13.01
C ARG A 8 4.22 -9.33 12.21
N VAL A 9 3.05 -8.86 12.65
CA VAL A 9 1.82 -9.00 11.88
C VAL A 9 1.92 -8.11 10.64
N VAL A 10 1.72 -8.69 9.45
CA VAL A 10 1.77 -7.96 8.20
C VAL A 10 0.34 -7.74 7.69
N PHE A 11 -0.04 -6.47 7.53
CA PHE A 11 -1.24 -6.08 6.82
C PHE A 11 -0.87 -5.73 5.38
N TYR A 12 -1.51 -6.37 4.42
CA TYR A 12 -1.31 -6.12 3.00
C TYR A 12 -2.50 -5.40 2.42
N TRP A 13 -2.31 -4.16 1.98
CA TRP A 13 -3.37 -3.32 1.44
C TRP A 13 -3.49 -3.51 -0.06
N GLU A 14 -4.61 -4.09 -0.52
CA GLU A 14 -4.90 -4.30 -1.94
C GLU A 14 -5.52 -3.06 -2.60
N GLU A 15 -5.63 -3.09 -3.93
CA GLU A 15 -6.33 -2.07 -4.70
C GLU A 15 -7.81 -2.02 -4.29
N ALA A 16 -8.36 -0.81 -4.19
CA ALA A 16 -9.75 -0.61 -3.80
C ALA A 16 -10.71 -1.15 -4.86
N ILE A 17 -11.62 -2.02 -4.46
CA ILE A 17 -12.58 -2.69 -5.35
C ILE A 17 -13.92 -1.93 -5.29
N PRO A 18 -14.51 -1.59 -6.45
CA PRO A 18 -15.85 -1.01 -6.48
C PRO A 18 -16.89 -1.92 -5.82
N CYS A 19 -17.85 -1.34 -5.11
CA CYS A 19 -18.96 -2.08 -4.51
C CYS A 19 -20.29 -1.34 -4.62
N ASP A 20 -21.39 -2.09 -4.43
CA ASP A 20 -22.77 -1.56 -4.41
C ASP A 20 -23.24 -1.16 -2.99
N HIS A 21 -22.34 -1.18 -2.00
CA HIS A 21 -22.64 -0.73 -0.64
C HIS A 21 -22.49 0.79 -0.53
N PRO A 22 -23.34 1.50 0.24
CA PRO A 22 -23.29 2.96 0.34
C PRO A 22 -22.14 3.51 1.19
N ILE A 23 -21.48 2.68 1.99
CA ILE A 23 -20.44 3.07 2.92
C ILE A 23 -19.14 2.34 2.53
N PRO A 24 -17.97 3.00 2.56
CA PRO A 24 -16.70 2.32 2.34
C PRO A 24 -16.37 1.40 3.54
N TYR A 25 -15.87 0.20 3.27
CA TYR A 25 -15.51 -0.76 4.33
C TYR A 25 -14.28 -1.58 3.95
N LEU A 26 -13.73 -2.29 4.93
CA LEU A 26 -12.52 -3.09 4.77
C LEU A 26 -12.82 -4.57 4.96
N GLU A 27 -12.49 -5.39 3.96
CA GLU A 27 -12.55 -6.85 4.10
C GLU A 27 -11.21 -7.40 4.58
N TYR A 28 -11.27 -8.28 5.59
CA TYR A 28 -10.11 -8.94 6.17
C TYR A 28 -10.02 -10.37 5.63
N HIS A 29 -8.92 -10.66 4.94
CA HIS A 29 -8.60 -11.97 4.39
C HIS A 29 -7.34 -12.49 5.07
N PRO A 30 -7.45 -13.22 6.20
CA PRO A 30 -6.30 -13.73 6.93
C PRO A 30 -5.66 -14.91 6.17
N PHE A 31 -4.33 -14.90 6.10
CA PHE A 31 -3.48 -15.99 5.61
C PHE A 31 -2.58 -16.47 6.75
N PRO A 32 -3.06 -17.38 7.62
CA PRO A 32 -2.34 -17.79 8.83
C PRO A 32 -0.98 -18.43 8.52
N ALA A 33 -0.89 -19.20 7.43
CA ALA A 33 0.35 -19.87 7.01
C ALA A 33 1.50 -18.89 6.72
N ASP A 34 1.17 -17.69 6.23
CA ASP A 34 2.13 -16.64 5.90
C ASP A 34 2.17 -15.52 6.95
N LYS A 35 1.45 -15.66 8.08
CA LYS A 35 1.31 -14.65 9.15
C LYS A 35 0.93 -13.26 8.62
N MET A 36 0.05 -13.24 7.63
CA MET A 36 -0.33 -12.05 6.89
C MET A 36 -1.85 -11.90 6.85
N ILE A 37 -2.33 -10.67 6.77
CA ILE A 37 -3.74 -10.36 6.58
C ILE A 37 -3.84 -9.44 5.37
N ALA A 38 -4.50 -9.90 4.31
CA ALA A 38 -4.82 -9.05 3.18
C ALA A 38 -6.07 -8.23 3.49
N LEU A 39 -6.02 -6.96 3.15
CA LEU A 39 -7.05 -5.97 3.36
C LEU A 39 -7.52 -5.49 2.01
N ARG A 40 -8.81 -5.68 1.73
CA ARG A 40 -9.43 -5.26 0.47
C ARG A 40 -10.41 -4.12 0.75
N PRO A 41 -10.05 -2.88 0.41
CA PRO A 41 -10.95 -1.75 0.59
C PRO A 41 -12.08 -1.85 -0.43
N ARG A 42 -13.32 -1.72 0.04
CA ARG A 42 -14.52 -1.62 -0.78
C ARG A 42 -14.99 -0.18 -0.76
N VAL A 43 -15.15 0.41 -1.95
CA VAL A 43 -15.58 1.81 -2.07
C VAL A 43 -16.76 1.88 -3.04
N PRO A 44 -17.81 2.67 -2.74
CA PRO A 44 -18.97 2.79 -3.61
C PRO A 44 -18.55 3.26 -5.00
N HIS A 45 -19.02 2.57 -6.04
CA HIS A 45 -18.56 2.84 -7.41
C HIS A 45 -19.05 4.21 -7.96
N TRP A 46 -20.08 4.80 -7.36
CA TRP A 46 -20.63 6.11 -7.72
C TRP A 46 -19.92 7.29 -7.06
N TRP A 47 -18.88 7.05 -6.25
CA TRP A 47 -18.10 8.13 -5.64
C TRP A 47 -17.04 8.66 -6.60
N GLY A 48 -16.89 9.98 -6.65
CA GLY A 48 -15.80 10.62 -7.40
C GLY A 48 -14.42 10.33 -6.81
N ALA A 49 -13.37 10.55 -7.59
CA ALA A 49 -11.98 10.23 -7.22
C ALA A 49 -11.56 10.82 -5.87
N ALA A 50 -11.88 12.10 -5.61
CA ALA A 50 -11.54 12.77 -4.35
C ALA A 50 -12.28 12.17 -3.13
N ALA A 51 -13.55 11.79 -3.30
CA ALA A 51 -14.32 11.15 -2.24
C ALA A 51 -13.80 9.74 -1.94
N ARG A 52 -13.43 8.98 -2.98
CA ARG A 52 -12.78 7.67 -2.85
C ARG A 52 -11.43 7.76 -2.16
N GLU A 53 -10.59 8.73 -2.51
CA GLU A 53 -9.29 8.90 -1.86
C GLU A 53 -9.45 9.24 -0.37
N LYS A 54 -10.36 10.16 -0.03
CA LYS A 54 -10.68 10.51 1.35
C LYS A 54 -11.18 9.29 2.15
N ALA A 55 -12.09 8.51 1.56
CA ALA A 55 -12.61 7.28 2.17
C ALA A 55 -11.50 6.28 2.52
N LEU A 56 -10.56 6.08 1.59
CA LEU A 56 -9.44 5.17 1.79
C LEU A 56 -8.50 5.67 2.91
N ALA A 57 -8.27 6.98 3.00
CA ALA A 57 -7.49 7.58 4.07
C ALA A 57 -8.15 7.38 5.44
N GLU A 58 -9.46 7.56 5.52
CA GLU A 58 -10.25 7.32 6.74
C GLU A 58 -10.23 5.84 7.15
N LEU A 59 -10.38 4.91 6.19
CA LEU A 59 -10.27 3.47 6.45
C LEU A 59 -8.87 3.08 6.95
N LEU A 60 -7.81 3.65 6.37
CA LEU A 60 -6.44 3.39 6.81
C LEU A 60 -6.21 3.93 8.23
N ALA A 61 -6.70 5.13 8.52
CA ALA A 61 -6.61 5.72 9.86
C ALA A 61 -7.36 4.87 10.89
N MET A 62 -8.56 4.37 10.55
CA MET A 62 -9.35 3.48 11.41
C MET A 62 -8.64 2.15 11.67
N LEU A 63 -8.04 1.54 10.64
CA LEU A 63 -7.24 0.32 10.78
C LEU A 63 -6.10 0.52 11.78
N ILE A 64 -5.39 1.64 11.68
CA ILE A 64 -4.23 1.92 12.53
C ILE A 64 -4.69 2.19 13.97
N ALA A 65 -5.74 2.97 14.16
CA ALA A 65 -6.30 3.24 15.48
C ALA A 65 -6.78 1.95 16.19
N THR A 66 -7.29 0.97 15.43
CA THR A 66 -7.93 -0.23 15.99
C THR A 66 -6.98 -1.42 16.11
N SER A 67 -6.13 -1.63 15.11
CA SER A 67 -5.34 -2.87 14.96
C SER A 67 -3.85 -2.69 15.27
N VAL A 68 -3.35 -1.45 15.33
CA VAL A 68 -1.92 -1.17 15.45
C VAL A 68 -1.60 -0.55 16.81
N ARG A 69 -0.87 -1.28 17.66
CA ARG A 69 -0.51 -0.82 19.03
C ARG A 69 0.74 0.06 19.09
N THR A 70 1.59 0.02 18.06
CA THR A 70 2.89 0.70 17.98
C THR A 70 3.04 1.38 16.63
N THR A 71 3.87 2.41 16.50
CA THR A 71 4.03 3.13 15.22
C THR A 71 4.34 2.17 14.04
N PRO A 72 3.48 2.08 13.02
CA PRO A 72 3.64 1.11 11.94
C PRO A 72 4.73 1.54 10.94
N VAL A 73 5.25 0.55 10.22
CA VAL A 73 6.01 0.76 8.99
C VAL A 73 5.04 0.67 7.81
N LEU A 74 4.96 1.72 7.00
CA LEU A 74 4.11 1.73 5.81
C LEU A 74 4.97 1.36 4.60
N TRP A 75 4.54 0.36 3.85
CA TRP A 75 5.24 -0.07 2.64
C TRP A 75 4.30 0.04 1.45
N PHE A 76 4.66 0.91 0.50
CA PHE A 76 3.89 1.15 -0.71
C PHE A 76 4.58 0.58 -1.94
N TYR A 77 3.78 -0.06 -2.79
CA TYR A 77 4.20 -0.52 -4.13
C TYR A 77 3.78 0.45 -5.23
N THR A 78 2.84 1.37 -4.95
CA THR A 78 2.37 2.37 -5.91
C THR A 78 2.38 3.76 -5.28
N PRO A 79 2.78 4.80 -6.03
CA PRO A 79 2.87 6.15 -5.49
C PRO A 79 1.49 6.79 -5.29
N MET A 80 0.44 6.27 -5.93
CA MET A 80 -0.94 6.74 -5.72
C MET A 80 -1.40 6.56 -4.26
N MET A 81 -0.79 5.64 -3.52
CA MET A 81 -1.10 5.41 -2.10
C MET A 81 -0.49 6.45 -1.16
N PHE A 82 0.42 7.32 -1.64
CA PHE A 82 1.02 8.35 -0.79
C PHE A 82 0.01 9.40 -0.31
N GLY A 83 -1.01 9.73 -1.12
CA GLY A 83 -2.05 10.69 -0.73
C GLY A 83 -2.80 10.24 0.54
N ILE A 84 -3.11 8.95 0.59
CA ILE A 84 -3.74 8.26 1.72
C ILE A 84 -2.79 8.19 2.93
N ALA A 85 -1.49 7.97 2.68
CA ALA A 85 -0.47 7.80 3.72
C ALA A 85 -0.10 9.09 4.47
N ARG A 86 -0.28 10.28 3.86
CA ARG A 86 0.13 11.58 4.44
C ARG A 86 -0.50 11.88 5.80
N GLN A 87 -1.65 11.29 6.08
CA GLN A 87 -2.43 11.56 7.30
C GLN A 87 -2.06 10.64 8.47
N VAL A 88 -1.15 9.68 8.25
CA VAL A 88 -0.81 8.62 9.20
C VAL A 88 0.58 8.85 9.80
N LYS A 89 0.71 8.71 11.12
CA LYS A 89 2.02 8.64 11.79
C LYS A 89 2.67 7.28 11.54
N ALA A 90 3.68 7.24 10.68
CA ALA A 90 4.49 6.06 10.40
C ALA A 90 5.90 6.21 11.00
N GLN A 91 6.51 5.09 11.40
CA GLN A 91 7.92 5.07 11.83
C GLN A 91 8.84 5.23 10.62
N THR A 92 8.50 4.52 9.53
CA THR A 92 9.20 4.56 8.26
C THR A 92 8.18 4.37 7.14
N ILE A 93 8.37 5.09 6.04
CA ILE A 93 7.65 4.88 4.79
C ILE A 93 8.63 4.29 3.78
N VAL A 94 8.37 3.05 3.34
CA VAL A 94 9.14 2.35 2.32
C VAL A 94 8.35 2.42 1.03
N TYR A 95 9.00 2.83 -0.05
CA TYR A 95 8.44 2.75 -1.39
C TYR A 95 9.28 1.81 -2.22
N ASP A 96 8.67 0.72 -2.65
CA ASP A 96 9.30 -0.30 -3.48
C ASP A 96 8.64 -0.23 -4.85
N ALA A 97 9.19 0.67 -5.68
CA ALA A 97 8.84 0.71 -7.08
C ALA A 97 9.31 -0.60 -7.70
N TRP A 98 8.38 -1.52 -7.95
CA TRP A 98 8.66 -2.59 -8.89
C TRP A 98 8.77 -1.95 -10.27
N THR A 99 9.97 -1.53 -10.65
CA THR A 99 10.27 -1.19 -12.02
C THR A 99 10.15 -2.47 -12.84
N ASN A 100 8.97 -2.74 -13.40
CA ASN A 100 8.97 -3.37 -14.69
C ASN A 100 9.48 -2.29 -15.66
N CYS A 101 10.81 -2.16 -15.74
CA CYS A 101 11.46 -1.30 -16.71
C CYS A 101 11.02 -1.75 -18.10
N ARG A 102 9.99 -1.10 -18.66
CA ARG A 102 9.87 -0.96 -20.10
C ARG A 102 10.76 0.22 -20.48
N PRO A 103 11.86 0.03 -21.23
CA PRO A 103 12.61 1.17 -21.74
C PRO A 103 11.76 1.81 -22.85
N PHE A 104 11.03 2.87 -22.52
CA PHE A 104 10.50 3.75 -23.55
C PHE A 104 11.61 4.74 -23.92
N ALA A 105 12.35 4.36 -24.96
CA ALA A 105 13.11 5.22 -25.88
C ALA A 105 13.78 6.49 -25.31
N SER A 106 15.02 6.35 -24.87
CA SER A 106 16.09 7.30 -25.26
C SER A 106 17.42 6.52 -25.32
N PRO A 107 18.26 6.72 -26.36
CA PRO A 107 19.56 6.05 -26.45
C PRO A 107 20.54 6.79 -25.55
N THR A 108 20.43 6.60 -24.24
CA THR A 108 21.47 7.03 -23.31
C THR A 108 21.63 5.94 -22.27
N PRO A 109 22.75 5.21 -22.26
CA PRO A 109 22.95 4.13 -21.31
C PRO A 109 23.17 4.72 -19.92
N CYS A 110 22.15 4.66 -19.07
CA CYS A 110 22.22 5.06 -17.65
C CYS A 110 23.09 4.11 -16.79
N CYS A 111 23.74 3.12 -17.41
CA CYS A 111 24.69 2.22 -16.75
C CYS A 111 26.05 2.31 -17.46
N SER A 112 26.74 3.43 -17.30
CA SER A 112 28.20 3.48 -17.45
C SER A 112 28.84 3.73 -16.08
N ASN A 113 28.72 2.73 -15.20
CA ASN A 113 29.65 2.66 -14.09
C ASN A 113 31.00 2.20 -14.66
N ALA A 114 31.89 3.17 -14.79
CA ALA A 114 33.32 2.95 -14.80
C ALA A 114 33.72 1.97 -13.68
N LYS A 115 34.63 1.03 -13.98
CA LYS A 115 35.84 0.81 -13.20
C LYS A 115 36.89 0.01 -14.00
N PRO A 116 38.19 0.14 -13.63
CA PRO A 116 39.33 0.02 -14.53
C PRO A 116 39.91 -1.39 -14.60
N ASN A 117 40.56 -1.69 -15.73
CA ASN A 117 41.90 -2.28 -15.84
C ASN A 117 42.33 -2.28 -17.31
#